data_AF-M5TRQ8-F1
#
_entry.id   AF-M5TRQ8-F1
#
_cell.length_a   1.000
_cell.length_b   1.000
_cell.length_c   1.000
_cell.angle_alpha   90.00
_cell.angle_beta   90.00
_cell.angle_gamma   90.00
#
_symmetry.space_group_name_H-M   'P 1'
#
loop_
_entity.id
_entity.type
_entity.pdbx_description
1 polymer ?
#
loop_
_entity_poly.entity_id
_entity_poly.type
_entity_poly.pdbx_seq_one_letter_code
_entity_poly.pdbx_strand_id
1 'polypeptide(L)'
;MVGFLPCCTAGAEDVYNESGGVVSIEVENTESELGLWVKRTELAGFSGSGYLEFTGNRYDLGSPHSPLRYHFKINRDGRYILDLHCAKVEIDQHSDWANDCYVRVLGDYAAGPGPHDVPKGNASLSLLKRDTKFFGGKISAWEWAVGDWAVTGGRLDPGRKNNKRKAIYEFKAGQTYTLVISGRSKAFRLDRAVFRLETVPPEVAYRMEATESQKIAAQIPVEDDLDKTVVASSFNAESHPSRDDIFKESGTLVDNIKQASWVCYKAFDFGVGVAGSVEVQASSVDEDGGKIELRIGAASGGRIGVLDIRGTGGVNNFECFSANLGKVSGQHDLYLVFKGGGGGLFRLKEFMIRSGVWVEEKSDGVPIRPPAGRLAYVADGNSPDPDDIGGTVAALAMLRATGLDHRLVHCSHSCDLVRASNISEGDEFNRQQMLQTACEGTVARWGGFDELTFWNCRTHQKEVVEELKEQINTSTRSNPLWIIEAGEPDIIGYALEASQPAKRRYVKLVTHHPANDGSGDFYSWSQMKRLGVEVVRIPDQNGYNAHLGRGLQRPLWAFHWARDHQDERIRWLWKQGKLAEEDGVVGFQKGKFDISDAGMVLYWITGANTDASGYRKGTVHDVRDLLERYLAREQ
;
A
#
# COMPACT_ATOMS: atom_id res chain seq x y z
N MET A 1 20.78 -41.04 -22.52
CA MET A 1 21.72 -40.36 -21.61
C MET A 1 21.43 -38.88 -21.69
N VAL A 2 20.51 -38.39 -20.87
CA VAL A 2 20.14 -36.98 -20.81
C VAL A 2 20.89 -36.40 -19.61
N GLY A 3 21.77 -35.44 -19.86
CA GLY A 3 22.59 -34.83 -18.84
C GLY A 3 21.73 -34.10 -17.82
N PHE A 4 21.89 -34.45 -16.55
CA PHE A 4 21.45 -33.63 -15.43
C PHE A 4 22.19 -32.28 -15.51
N LEU A 5 21.47 -31.20 -15.76
CA LEU A 5 21.96 -29.87 -15.42
C LEU A 5 22.07 -29.82 -13.88
N PRO A 6 23.23 -29.46 -13.31
CA PRO A 6 23.38 -29.39 -11.87
C PRO A 6 22.49 -28.26 -11.34
N CYS A 7 21.77 -28.55 -10.26
CA CYS A 7 21.20 -27.54 -9.39
C CYS A 7 22.34 -26.57 -9.04
N CYS A 8 22.22 -25.29 -9.42
CA CYS A 8 23.18 -24.27 -9.05
C CYS A 8 23.24 -24.20 -7.53
N THR A 9 24.24 -24.85 -6.93
CA THR A 9 24.68 -24.53 -5.58
C THR A 9 25.26 -23.13 -5.66
N ALA A 10 24.56 -22.13 -5.12
CA ALA A 10 25.12 -20.80 -4.94
C ALA A 10 26.51 -20.97 -4.29
N GLY A 11 27.54 -20.43 -4.94
CA GLY A 11 28.91 -20.51 -4.44
C GLY A 11 29.02 -19.86 -3.07
N ALA A 12 30.04 -20.24 -2.30
CA ALA A 12 30.36 -19.48 -1.09
C ALA A 12 30.78 -18.05 -1.50
N GLU A 13 30.21 -17.05 -0.85
CA GLU A 13 30.53 -15.63 -1.05
C GLU A 13 31.32 -15.10 0.14
N ASP A 14 31.91 -13.92 -0.02
CA ASP A 14 32.63 -13.23 1.04
C ASP A 14 31.65 -12.58 2.02
N VAL A 15 31.69 -13.05 3.27
CA VAL A 15 30.74 -12.68 4.34
C VAL A 15 31.48 -12.08 5.52
N TYR A 16 31.08 -10.89 5.95
CA TYR A 16 31.57 -10.24 7.16
C TYR A 16 31.31 -11.08 8.41
N ASN A 17 32.37 -11.50 9.09
CA ASN A 17 32.29 -12.37 10.25
C ASN A 17 32.14 -11.54 11.54
N GLU A 18 31.05 -11.74 12.27
CA GLU A 18 30.84 -11.10 13.56
C GLU A 18 31.91 -11.52 14.58
N SER A 19 32.42 -10.54 15.34
CA SER A 19 33.36 -10.80 16.43
C SER A 19 33.10 -9.86 17.60
N GLY A 20 33.09 -10.40 18.82
CA GLY A 20 32.91 -9.61 20.05
C GLY A 20 31.54 -8.93 20.19
N GLY A 21 30.53 -9.37 19.44
CA GLY A 21 29.21 -8.76 19.34
C GLY A 21 29.12 -7.65 18.28
N VAL A 22 30.07 -7.56 17.34
CA VAL A 22 30.12 -6.48 16.33
C VAL A 22 30.32 -7.05 14.93
N VAL A 23 29.52 -6.56 13.98
CA VAL A 23 29.79 -6.59 12.54
C VAL A 23 30.03 -5.15 12.09
N SER A 24 31.21 -4.85 11.58
CA SER A 24 31.58 -3.54 11.05
C SER A 24 31.87 -3.63 9.56
N ILE A 25 31.20 -2.80 8.75
CA ILE A 25 31.24 -2.83 7.29
C ILE A 25 31.68 -1.45 6.80
N GLU A 26 32.80 -1.39 6.08
CA GLU A 26 33.20 -0.20 5.31
C GLU A 26 32.39 -0.22 4.02
N VAL A 27 31.50 0.76 3.85
CA VAL A 27 30.46 0.72 2.83
C VAL A 27 31.07 0.83 1.42
N GLU A 28 32.23 1.45 1.29
CA GLU A 28 32.95 1.52 0.02
C GLU A 28 33.62 0.20 -0.41
N ASN A 29 33.71 -0.81 0.48
CA ASN A 29 34.25 -2.15 0.20
C ASN A 29 33.17 -3.15 -0.25
N THR A 30 32.13 -2.64 -0.91
CA THR A 30 31.04 -3.43 -1.51
C THR A 30 31.47 -4.12 -2.80
N GLU A 31 30.91 -5.31 -3.04
CA GLU A 31 31.01 -6.05 -4.30
C GLU A 31 29.83 -5.77 -5.24
N SER A 32 28.84 -5.00 -4.77
CA SER A 32 27.67 -4.63 -5.56
C SER A 32 28.04 -3.61 -6.65
N GLU A 33 27.32 -3.65 -7.76
CA GLU A 33 27.37 -2.56 -8.74
C GLU A 33 26.93 -1.24 -8.08
N LEU A 34 27.80 -0.23 -8.13
CA LEU A 34 27.55 1.04 -7.45
C LEU A 34 26.34 1.79 -8.01
N GLY A 35 26.03 1.64 -9.29
CA GLY A 35 24.96 2.39 -9.95
C GLY A 35 25.09 3.90 -9.74
N LEU A 36 24.16 4.50 -8.98
CA LEU A 36 24.13 5.94 -8.67
C LEU A 36 24.91 6.31 -7.40
N TRP A 37 25.58 5.36 -6.75
CA TRP A 37 26.56 5.63 -5.69
C TRP A 37 27.91 6.00 -6.30
N VAL A 38 28.57 7.00 -5.75
CA VAL A 38 29.90 7.44 -6.17
C VAL A 38 30.83 7.40 -4.98
N LYS A 39 31.98 6.75 -5.13
CA LYS A 39 33.04 6.78 -4.13
C LYS A 39 33.70 8.15 -4.09
N ARG A 40 33.88 8.68 -2.89
CA ARG A 40 34.33 10.03 -2.57
C ARG A 40 35.40 9.99 -1.47
N THR A 41 36.20 11.04 -1.38
CA THR A 41 37.30 11.17 -0.41
C THR A 41 37.47 12.59 0.12
N GLU A 42 36.59 13.51 -0.26
CA GLU A 42 36.77 14.95 -0.04
C GLU A 42 36.41 15.38 1.39
N LEU A 43 35.45 14.73 2.04
CA LEU A 43 35.07 15.01 3.43
C LEU A 43 35.95 14.24 4.41
N ALA A 44 36.93 14.87 5.05
CA ALA A 44 37.81 14.21 6.03
C ALA A 44 37.06 13.55 7.20
N GLY A 45 37.68 12.56 7.84
CA GLY A 45 37.16 11.87 9.03
C GLY A 45 36.34 10.59 8.78
N PHE A 46 36.34 10.10 7.54
CA PHE A 46 35.88 8.74 7.21
C PHE A 46 36.93 7.68 7.60
N SER A 47 36.53 6.42 7.68
CA SER A 47 37.42 5.27 7.83
C SER A 47 37.66 4.54 6.51
N GLY A 48 38.64 3.63 6.46
CA GLY A 48 38.94 2.90 5.25
C GLY A 48 39.57 3.80 4.16
N SER A 49 39.07 3.68 2.94
CA SER A 49 39.69 4.27 1.74
C SER A 49 38.85 5.35 1.07
N GLY A 50 37.64 5.59 1.57
CA GLY A 50 36.71 6.60 1.09
C GLY A 50 35.32 6.36 1.68
N TYR A 51 34.32 7.03 1.13
CA TYR A 51 32.92 6.84 1.48
C TYR A 51 32.07 6.85 0.21
N LEU A 52 30.80 6.44 0.31
CA LEU A 52 29.87 6.52 -0.82
C LEU A 52 28.91 7.70 -0.68
N GLU A 53 28.74 8.46 -1.75
CA GLU A 53 27.72 9.50 -1.89
C GLU A 53 26.67 9.06 -2.92
N PHE A 54 25.39 9.13 -2.56
CA PHE A 54 24.32 8.81 -3.51
C PHE A 54 24.00 10.02 -4.40
N THR A 55 23.96 9.83 -5.71
CA THR A 55 23.74 10.92 -6.69
C THR A 55 22.38 10.89 -7.38
N GLY A 56 21.59 9.85 -7.14
CA GLY A 56 20.25 9.67 -7.73
C GLY A 56 19.15 10.47 -7.04
N ASN A 57 17.94 10.39 -7.58
CA ASN A 57 16.70 10.95 -7.01
C ASN A 57 16.74 12.48 -6.75
N ARG A 58 15.79 12.98 -5.96
CA ARG A 58 15.79 14.35 -5.41
C ARG A 58 16.48 14.36 -4.03
N TYR A 59 16.74 15.55 -3.50
CA TYR A 59 17.35 15.71 -2.18
C TYR A 59 16.41 15.34 -1.02
N ASP A 60 15.09 15.38 -1.23
CA ASP A 60 14.06 15.18 -0.20
C ASP A 60 13.35 13.81 -0.29
N LEU A 61 13.24 13.27 -1.51
CA LEU A 61 12.42 12.11 -1.84
C LEU A 61 13.02 11.29 -2.97
N GLY A 62 12.78 9.97 -2.91
CA GLY A 62 13.05 9.05 -3.99
C GLY A 62 12.57 7.65 -3.66
N SER A 63 12.32 6.84 -4.70
CA SER A 63 12.16 5.39 -4.57
C SER A 63 13.53 4.74 -4.30
N PRO A 64 13.56 3.54 -3.67
CA PRO A 64 14.79 2.78 -3.51
C PRO A 64 15.48 2.55 -4.87
N HIS A 65 16.79 2.78 -4.94
CA HIS A 65 17.56 2.62 -6.17
C HIS A 65 19.01 2.20 -5.86
N SER A 66 19.68 1.53 -6.79
CA SER A 66 21.09 1.10 -6.67
C SER A 66 21.37 0.39 -5.33
N PRO A 67 20.74 -0.76 -5.06
CA PRO A 67 20.91 -1.47 -3.81
C PRO A 67 22.34 -2.02 -3.68
N LEU A 68 23.00 -1.67 -2.58
CA LEU A 68 24.27 -2.24 -2.15
C LEU A 68 24.01 -3.36 -1.17
N ARG A 69 24.64 -4.52 -1.37
CA ARG A 69 24.44 -5.73 -0.59
C ARG A 69 25.70 -6.06 0.20
N TYR A 70 25.53 -6.35 1.49
CA TYR A 70 26.59 -6.73 2.40
C TYR A 70 26.17 -7.97 3.16
N HIS A 71 26.93 -9.05 2.98
CA HIS A 71 26.65 -10.33 3.61
C HIS A 71 27.38 -10.42 4.93
N PHE A 72 26.71 -10.83 6.01
CA PHE A 72 27.35 -10.99 7.30
C PHE A 72 26.89 -12.25 8.02
N LYS A 73 27.77 -12.82 8.84
CA LYS A 73 27.50 -13.99 9.68
C LYS A 73 27.49 -13.55 11.14
N ILE A 74 26.47 -13.97 11.88
CA ILE A 74 26.38 -13.75 13.32
C ILE A 74 26.91 -15.00 14.04
N ASN A 75 27.83 -14.84 14.98
CA ASN A 75 28.40 -15.94 15.76
C ASN A 75 27.84 -16.02 17.18
N ARG A 76 27.17 -14.97 17.64
CA ARG A 76 26.49 -14.90 18.93
C ARG A 76 25.02 -14.53 18.78
N ASP A 77 24.15 -15.34 19.36
CA ASP A 77 22.72 -15.04 19.43
C ASP A 77 22.46 -13.71 20.15
N GLY A 78 21.48 -12.96 19.69
CA GLY A 78 20.95 -11.84 20.46
C GLY A 78 20.40 -10.70 19.62
N ARG A 79 20.14 -9.60 20.32
CA ARG A 79 19.59 -8.37 19.73
C ARG A 79 20.71 -7.46 19.27
N TYR A 80 20.77 -7.22 17.98
CA TYR A 80 21.71 -6.32 17.34
C TYR A 80 20.99 -5.06 16.87
N ILE A 81 21.65 -3.92 17.02
CA ILE A 81 21.19 -2.61 16.56
C ILE A 81 21.97 -2.26 15.30
N LEU A 82 21.28 -1.80 14.25
CA LEU A 82 21.92 -1.23 13.06
C LEU A 82 22.22 0.26 13.30
N ASP A 83 23.49 0.62 13.24
CA ASP A 83 23.99 1.99 13.32
C ASP A 83 24.72 2.36 12.02
N LEU A 84 24.55 3.60 11.56
CA LEU A 84 25.23 4.10 10.35
C LEU A 84 26.17 5.26 10.69
N HIS A 85 27.39 5.25 10.16
CA HIS A 85 28.28 6.40 10.16
C HIS A 85 28.06 7.18 8.87
N CYS A 86 27.37 8.31 8.96
CA CYS A 86 26.89 9.02 7.78
C CYS A 86 27.01 10.55 7.93
N ALA A 87 26.93 11.23 6.79
CA ALA A 87 26.99 12.68 6.71
C ALA A 87 25.94 13.19 5.71
N LYS A 88 25.56 14.46 5.87
CA LYS A 88 24.63 15.14 4.97
C LYS A 88 25.18 16.49 4.53
N VAL A 89 24.50 17.08 3.57
CA VAL A 89 24.74 18.44 3.12
C VAL A 89 23.49 19.28 3.36
N GLU A 90 23.69 20.59 3.56
CA GLU A 90 22.57 21.53 3.54
C GLU A 90 22.29 21.94 2.09
N ILE A 91 21.03 21.88 1.69
CA ILE A 91 20.57 22.24 0.34
C ILE A 91 19.52 23.32 0.49
N ASP A 92 19.72 24.49 -0.12
CA ASP A 92 18.74 25.58 -0.13
C ASP A 92 18.17 25.92 1.27
N GLN A 93 19.04 25.93 2.30
CA GLN A 93 18.70 26.16 3.72
C GLN A 93 17.85 25.03 4.37
N HIS A 94 17.64 23.91 3.67
CA HIS A 94 17.03 22.70 4.21
C HIS A 94 18.08 21.79 4.83
N SER A 95 17.97 21.60 6.14
CA SER A 95 18.82 20.69 6.92
C SER A 95 18.22 19.28 7.08
N ASP A 96 16.97 19.09 6.66
CA ASP A 96 16.23 17.83 6.70
C ASP A 96 16.21 17.08 5.35
N TRP A 97 16.93 17.60 4.36
CA TRP A 97 17.19 16.97 3.07
C TRP A 97 18.57 16.27 3.07
N ALA A 98 18.82 15.44 2.03
CA ALA A 98 20.09 14.76 1.78
C ALA A 98 20.60 13.94 2.98
N ASN A 99 19.69 13.38 3.79
CA ASN A 99 19.96 12.86 5.13
C ASN A 99 19.55 11.40 5.31
N ASP A 100 19.27 10.67 4.24
CA ASP A 100 18.78 9.31 4.37
C ASP A 100 19.06 8.38 3.17
N CYS A 101 19.04 7.10 3.50
CA CYS A 101 18.97 5.96 2.58
C CYS A 101 17.77 5.07 2.95
N TYR A 102 17.52 4.03 2.16
CA TYR A 102 16.69 2.90 2.58
C TYR A 102 17.57 1.76 3.09
N VAL A 103 17.11 1.06 4.11
CA VAL A 103 17.73 -0.19 4.59
C VAL A 103 16.70 -1.29 4.69
N ARG A 104 17.14 -2.53 4.44
CA ARG A 104 16.43 -3.76 4.77
C ARG A 104 17.41 -4.89 5.03
N VAL A 105 17.01 -5.90 5.81
CA VAL A 105 17.85 -7.06 6.10
C VAL A 105 17.16 -8.35 5.62
N LEU A 106 17.91 -9.19 4.92
CA LEU A 106 17.52 -10.53 4.49
C LEU A 106 18.09 -11.59 5.44
N GLY A 107 17.39 -12.72 5.54
CA GLY A 107 17.74 -13.85 6.41
C GLY A 107 16.65 -14.18 7.44
N ASP A 108 16.94 -15.18 8.27
CA ASP A 108 16.05 -15.74 9.28
C ASP A 108 16.30 -15.11 10.66
N TYR A 109 15.64 -13.98 10.93
CA TYR A 109 15.73 -13.24 12.18
C TYR A 109 14.34 -12.85 12.69
N ALA A 110 14.22 -12.57 13.99
CA ALA A 110 13.04 -11.97 14.58
C ALA A 110 13.22 -10.47 14.78
N ALA A 111 12.13 -9.73 14.92
CA ALA A 111 12.19 -8.33 15.32
C ALA A 111 12.50 -8.22 16.82
N GLY A 112 13.15 -7.14 17.26
CA GLY A 112 13.29 -6.85 18.69
C GLY A 112 11.92 -6.78 19.40
N PRO A 113 11.86 -6.94 20.73
CA PRO A 113 10.61 -7.17 21.48
C PRO A 113 9.53 -6.09 21.25
N GLY A 114 8.27 -6.48 21.33
CA GLY A 114 7.14 -5.55 21.20
C GLY A 114 7.07 -4.47 22.30
N PRO A 115 6.22 -3.44 22.13
CA PRO A 115 5.25 -3.27 21.04
C PRO A 115 5.92 -2.84 19.72
N HIS A 116 5.48 -3.46 18.63
CA HIS A 116 5.91 -3.11 17.27
C HIS A 116 4.99 -2.04 16.67
N ASP A 117 5.49 -1.31 15.67
CA ASP A 117 4.69 -0.40 14.84
C ASP A 117 3.96 0.73 15.58
N VAL A 118 4.40 1.02 16.81
CA VAL A 118 4.02 2.21 17.59
C VAL A 118 5.13 3.27 17.58
N PRO A 119 4.82 4.58 17.70
CA PRO A 119 5.85 5.62 17.81
C PRO A 119 6.87 5.31 18.91
N LYS A 120 8.17 5.41 18.60
CA LYS A 120 9.30 5.09 19.49
C LYS A 120 9.45 3.62 19.90
N GLY A 121 8.61 2.73 19.35
CA GLY A 121 8.71 1.28 19.52
C GLY A 121 9.75 0.63 18.60
N ASN A 122 9.88 -0.68 18.71
CA ASN A 122 10.70 -1.47 17.79
C ASN A 122 10.02 -1.58 16.44
N ALA A 123 10.81 -1.66 15.37
CA ALA A 123 10.28 -2.01 14.07
C ALA A 123 9.61 -3.40 14.12
N SER A 124 8.54 -3.60 13.36
CA SER A 124 8.03 -4.95 13.09
C SER A 124 8.95 -5.68 12.12
N LEU A 125 8.83 -6.99 12.08
CA LEU A 125 9.62 -7.83 11.19
C LEU A 125 9.38 -7.50 9.71
N SER A 126 8.14 -7.17 9.33
CA SER A 126 7.80 -6.72 7.98
C SER A 126 8.48 -5.40 7.61
N LEU A 127 8.60 -4.47 8.57
CA LEU A 127 9.29 -3.20 8.36
C LEU A 127 10.80 -3.39 8.21
N LEU A 128 11.41 -4.29 8.98
CA LEU A 128 12.85 -4.60 8.90
C LEU A 128 13.24 -5.30 7.58
N LYS A 129 12.29 -5.98 6.93
CA LYS A 129 12.51 -6.72 5.68
C LYS A 129 12.28 -5.95 4.39
N ARG A 130 11.62 -4.80 4.45
CA ARG A 130 11.40 -3.92 3.29
C ARG A 130 12.30 -2.69 3.35
N ASP A 131 12.55 -2.08 2.21
CA ASP A 131 13.26 -0.80 2.11
C ASP A 131 12.56 0.27 2.97
N THR A 132 13.11 0.51 4.16
CA THR A 132 12.61 1.54 5.09
C THR A 132 13.65 2.63 5.23
N LYS A 133 13.19 3.88 5.16
CA LYS A 133 14.06 5.05 5.30
C LYS A 133 14.81 4.99 6.64
N PHE A 134 16.13 5.09 6.60
CA PHE A 134 17.00 5.28 7.76
C PHE A 134 17.64 6.66 7.64
N PHE A 135 17.33 7.57 8.57
CA PHE A 135 17.81 8.95 8.51
C PHE A 135 18.98 9.21 9.47
N GLY A 136 19.85 10.14 9.10
CA GLY A 136 20.99 10.55 9.91
C GLY A 136 21.89 11.55 9.22
N GLY A 137 23.04 11.79 9.83
CA GLY A 137 24.10 12.63 9.30
C GLY A 137 24.07 14.04 9.87
N LYS A 138 25.27 14.59 10.01
CA LYS A 138 25.51 16.00 10.35
C LYS A 138 25.91 16.77 9.10
N ILE A 139 25.54 18.06 9.04
CA ILE A 139 25.88 18.92 7.90
C ILE A 139 27.40 19.03 7.80
N SER A 140 27.95 18.56 6.68
CA SER A 140 29.39 18.62 6.37
C SER A 140 30.28 17.99 7.44
N ALA A 141 29.76 17.02 8.19
CA ALA A 141 30.48 16.29 9.22
C ALA A 141 29.83 14.92 9.45
N TRP A 142 30.60 13.99 9.99
CA TRP A 142 30.13 12.65 10.28
C TRP A 142 29.30 12.58 11.58
N GLU A 143 28.25 11.75 11.56
CA GLU A 143 27.43 11.38 12.70
C GLU A 143 27.33 9.85 12.76
N TRP A 144 27.44 9.28 13.95
CA TRP A 144 26.90 7.94 14.23
C TRP A 144 25.39 8.03 14.42
N ALA A 145 24.64 7.75 13.37
CA ALA A 145 23.20 7.65 13.38
C ALA A 145 22.76 6.33 14.04
N VAL A 146 22.55 6.40 15.37
CA VAL A 146 22.27 5.23 16.21
C VAL A 146 20.86 4.68 16.00
N GLY A 147 20.72 3.41 15.66
CA GLY A 147 19.44 2.77 15.28
C GLY A 147 18.38 2.76 16.37
N ASP A 148 18.77 2.77 17.65
CA ASP A 148 17.87 2.84 18.81
C ASP A 148 17.84 4.23 19.48
N TRP A 149 18.27 5.27 18.76
CA TRP A 149 18.44 6.63 19.29
C TRP A 149 17.26 7.13 20.13
N ALA A 150 17.53 7.37 21.42
CA ALA A 150 16.51 7.67 22.42
C ALA A 150 15.71 8.95 22.13
N VAL A 151 16.30 9.96 21.47
CA VAL A 151 15.67 11.27 21.23
C VAL A 151 14.45 11.14 20.33
N THR A 152 14.57 10.39 19.23
CA THR A 152 13.45 10.15 18.30
C THR A 152 12.75 8.81 18.53
N GLY A 153 13.33 7.91 19.31
CA GLY A 153 12.86 6.53 19.45
C GLY A 153 13.27 5.64 18.27
N GLY A 154 14.47 5.88 17.73
CA GLY A 154 15.07 5.16 16.62
C GLY A 154 15.18 5.97 15.32
N ARG A 155 15.87 5.38 14.33
CA ARG A 155 16.22 6.05 13.05
C ARG A 155 15.47 5.52 11.83
N LEU A 156 14.70 4.44 11.98
CA LEU A 156 13.82 3.98 10.91
C LEU A 156 12.57 4.85 10.83
N ASP A 157 12.23 5.30 9.63
CA ASP A 157 11.13 6.19 9.31
C ASP A 157 10.18 5.52 8.31
N PRO A 158 9.12 4.82 8.79
CA PRO A 158 8.05 4.33 7.93
C PRO A 158 7.17 5.44 7.30
N GLY A 159 7.52 6.72 7.49
CA GLY A 159 6.78 7.89 7.02
C GLY A 159 5.96 8.53 8.13
N ARG A 160 5.63 9.84 7.97
CA ARG A 160 4.87 10.74 8.87
C ARG A 160 5.76 11.41 9.92
N LYS A 161 5.46 12.70 10.19
CA LYS A 161 6.17 13.50 11.19
C LYS A 161 6.07 12.79 12.55
N ASN A 162 7.21 12.49 13.17
CA ASN A 162 7.38 11.80 14.46
C ASN A 162 7.12 10.28 14.51
N ASN A 163 6.97 9.61 13.37
CA ASN A 163 6.75 8.16 13.33
C ASN A 163 8.07 7.39 13.17
N LYS A 164 8.81 7.17 14.25
CA LYS A 164 10.14 6.52 14.21
C LYS A 164 10.18 5.16 14.90
N ARG A 165 11.05 4.26 14.42
CA ARG A 165 11.25 2.90 14.92
C ARG A 165 12.72 2.61 15.19
N LYS A 166 12.97 1.75 16.17
CA LYS A 166 14.31 1.24 16.45
C LYS A 166 14.68 0.13 15.46
N ALA A 167 15.90 0.18 14.93
CA ALA A 167 16.45 -0.81 14.02
C ALA A 167 17.07 -1.99 14.80
N ILE A 168 16.24 -2.77 15.49
CA ILE A 168 16.69 -3.89 16.35
C ILE A 168 16.30 -5.23 15.71
N TYR A 169 17.31 -6.08 15.54
CA TYR A 169 17.24 -7.37 14.90
C TYR A 169 17.63 -8.45 15.90
N GLU A 170 16.77 -9.44 16.11
CA GLU A 170 17.09 -10.61 16.92
C GLU A 170 17.67 -11.70 16.02
N PHE A 171 19.00 -11.70 15.94
CA PHE A 171 19.77 -12.61 15.10
C PHE A 171 20.12 -13.90 15.83
N LYS A 172 20.19 -14.97 15.04
CA LYS A 172 20.60 -16.31 15.43
C LYS A 172 22.08 -16.55 15.07
N ALA A 173 22.83 -17.16 15.99
CA ALA A 173 24.20 -17.59 15.83
C ALA A 173 24.32 -18.66 14.74
N GLY A 174 25.44 -18.62 14.02
CA GLY A 174 25.74 -19.52 12.91
C GLY A 174 25.06 -19.15 11.60
N GLN A 175 24.06 -18.28 11.60
CA GLN A 175 23.33 -17.86 10.40
C GLN A 175 24.01 -16.69 9.68
N THR A 176 23.78 -16.63 8.37
CA THR A 176 24.16 -15.52 7.52
C THR A 176 22.95 -14.65 7.20
N TYR A 177 23.22 -13.38 6.92
CA TYR A 177 22.23 -12.34 6.65
C TYR A 177 22.77 -11.42 5.55
N THR A 178 21.88 -10.66 4.91
CA THR A 178 22.29 -9.64 3.94
C THR A 178 21.68 -8.30 4.34
N LEU A 179 22.52 -7.32 4.67
CA LEU A 179 22.10 -5.93 4.73
C LEU A 179 22.03 -5.39 3.31
N VAL A 180 20.88 -4.82 2.96
CA VAL A 180 20.70 -4.09 1.71
C VAL A 180 20.53 -2.62 2.05
N ILE A 181 21.38 -1.78 1.44
CA ILE A 181 21.32 -0.32 1.53
C ILE A 181 21.01 0.23 0.15
N SER A 182 19.83 0.81 -0.02
CA SER A 182 19.40 1.42 -1.28
C SER A 182 19.45 2.94 -1.17
N GLY A 183 19.83 3.62 -2.25
CA GLY A 183 19.83 5.07 -2.30
C GLY A 183 18.41 5.64 -2.18
N ARG A 184 18.27 6.76 -1.47
CA ARG A 184 17.02 7.50 -1.32
C ARG A 184 17.20 8.97 -1.62
N SER A 185 17.86 9.71 -0.73
CA SER A 185 18.07 11.15 -0.87
C SER A 185 19.40 11.46 -1.57
N LYS A 186 19.36 12.31 -2.58
CA LYS A 186 20.57 12.81 -3.27
C LYS A 186 21.53 13.46 -2.28
N ALA A 187 22.82 13.27 -2.49
CA ALA A 187 23.94 13.78 -1.71
C ALA A 187 24.06 13.24 -0.26
N PHE A 188 23.27 12.23 0.10
CA PHE A 188 23.51 11.49 1.34
C PHE A 188 24.82 10.71 1.25
N ARG A 189 25.62 10.77 2.33
CA ARG A 189 26.96 10.17 2.41
C ARG A 189 27.01 9.11 3.48
N LEU A 190 27.60 7.96 3.15
CA LEU A 190 27.70 6.82 4.03
C LEU A 190 29.13 6.27 4.02
N ASP A 191 29.71 6.15 5.21
CA ASP A 191 31.07 5.67 5.45
C ASP A 191 31.04 4.23 5.96
N ARG A 192 30.33 4.00 7.07
CA ARG A 192 30.32 2.70 7.74
C ARG A 192 28.92 2.26 8.15
N ALA A 193 28.67 0.96 8.10
CA ALA A 193 27.48 0.34 8.68
C ALA A 193 27.89 -0.66 9.76
N VAL A 194 27.23 -0.62 10.92
CA VAL A 194 27.57 -1.47 12.07
C VAL A 194 26.33 -2.17 12.60
N PHE A 195 26.40 -3.49 12.76
CA PHE A 195 25.51 -4.21 13.66
C PHE A 195 26.22 -4.43 14.99
N ARG A 196 25.64 -3.89 16.06
CA ARG A 196 26.18 -4.00 17.42
C ARG A 196 25.20 -4.75 18.31
N LEU A 197 25.65 -5.81 18.97
CA LEU A 197 24.91 -6.48 20.03
C LEU A 197 24.58 -5.46 21.13
N GLU A 198 23.33 -5.40 21.59
CA GLU A 198 22.85 -4.37 22.54
C GLU A 198 23.76 -4.21 23.78
N THR A 199 24.36 -5.30 24.24
CA THR A 199 25.26 -5.33 25.41
C THR A 199 26.66 -4.76 25.16
N VAL A 200 27.07 -4.57 23.91
CA VAL A 200 28.39 -4.02 23.55
C VAL A 200 28.32 -2.49 23.58
N PRO A 201 29.11 -1.76 24.37
CA PRO A 201 28.99 -0.29 24.40
C PRO A 201 29.31 0.39 23.05
N PRO A 202 28.64 1.50 22.70
CA PRO A 202 28.94 2.30 21.49
C PRO A 202 30.43 2.62 21.26
N GLU A 203 31.15 2.98 22.32
CA GLU A 203 32.58 3.31 22.28
C GLU A 203 33.50 2.13 21.91
N VAL A 204 32.98 0.90 21.95
CA VAL A 204 33.67 -0.30 21.45
C VAL A 204 33.39 -0.49 19.96
N ALA A 205 32.13 -0.30 19.54
CA ALA A 205 31.69 -0.55 18.17
C ALA A 205 32.04 0.58 17.19
N TYR A 206 32.18 1.82 17.67
CA TYR A 206 32.34 3.02 16.84
C TYR A 206 33.80 3.48 16.69
N ARG A 207 34.77 2.61 17.03
CA ARG A 207 36.19 2.93 16.92
C ARG A 207 36.58 3.09 15.45
N MET A 208 36.90 4.31 15.05
CA MET A 208 37.25 4.65 13.68
C MET A 208 38.60 4.06 13.25
N GLU A 209 39.47 3.77 14.22
CA GLU A 209 40.76 3.11 14.02
C GLU A 209 40.65 1.58 13.88
N ALA A 210 39.52 0.99 14.25
CA ALA A 210 39.30 -0.44 14.08
C ALA A 210 39.08 -0.76 12.60
N THR A 211 39.68 -1.86 12.14
CA THR A 211 39.42 -2.39 10.80
C THR A 211 38.00 -2.93 10.71
N GLU A 212 37.45 -3.00 9.50
CA GLU A 212 36.20 -3.70 9.23
C GLU A 212 36.26 -5.17 9.68
N SER A 213 35.10 -5.78 9.86
CA SER A 213 34.99 -7.19 10.23
C SER A 213 35.68 -8.08 9.19
N GLN A 214 36.45 -9.06 9.66
CA GLN A 214 37.10 -10.03 8.79
C GLN A 214 36.07 -10.74 7.92
N LYS A 215 36.32 -10.83 6.60
CA LYS A 215 35.48 -11.61 5.67
C LYS A 215 35.85 -13.10 5.73
N ILE A 216 34.86 -13.96 5.62
CA ILE A 216 34.98 -15.43 5.51
C ILE A 216 34.11 -15.92 4.35
N ALA A 217 34.47 -17.06 3.75
CA ALA A 217 33.61 -17.70 2.77
C ALA A 217 32.41 -18.37 3.46
N ALA A 218 31.17 -18.00 3.09
CA ALA A 218 29.96 -18.63 3.60
C ALA A 218 28.81 -18.56 2.58
N GLN A 219 27.78 -19.40 2.78
CA GLN A 219 26.57 -19.36 1.97
C GLN A 219 25.70 -18.17 2.40
N ILE A 220 25.17 -17.42 1.45
CA ILE A 220 24.32 -16.24 1.71
C ILE A 220 22.83 -16.61 1.69
N PRO A 221 21.95 -15.83 2.36
CA PRO A 221 20.51 -16.00 2.23
C PRO A 221 20.05 -15.74 0.80
N VAL A 222 19.20 -16.62 0.28
CA VAL A 222 18.44 -16.37 -0.95
C VAL A 222 17.37 -15.31 -0.65
N GLU A 223 17.07 -14.42 -1.60
CA GLU A 223 15.90 -13.53 -1.44
C GLU A 223 14.61 -14.35 -1.48
N ASP A 224 13.61 -13.93 -0.68
CA ASP A 224 12.30 -14.58 -0.72
C ASP A 224 11.60 -14.42 -2.08
N ASP A 225 10.61 -15.29 -2.34
CA ASP A 225 9.84 -15.31 -3.57
C ASP A 225 8.56 -14.44 -3.49
N LEU A 226 8.41 -13.68 -2.40
CA LEU A 226 7.26 -12.80 -2.19
C LEU A 226 7.36 -11.54 -3.06
N ASP A 227 6.20 -10.98 -3.42
CA ASP A 227 6.02 -9.76 -4.22
C ASP A 227 6.73 -9.77 -5.58
N LYS A 228 7.07 -10.96 -6.07
CA LYS A 228 7.70 -11.20 -7.36
C LYS A 228 6.74 -11.95 -8.28
N THR A 229 6.67 -11.53 -9.54
CA THR A 229 5.89 -12.25 -10.55
C THR A 229 6.58 -13.57 -10.86
N VAL A 230 5.86 -14.66 -10.68
CA VAL A 230 6.29 -16.01 -11.03
C VAL A 230 5.55 -16.43 -12.28
N VAL A 231 6.30 -16.62 -13.37
CA VAL A 231 5.74 -17.15 -14.62
C VAL A 231 5.26 -18.58 -14.35
N ALA A 232 4.00 -18.89 -14.65
CA ALA A 232 3.42 -20.17 -14.25
C ALA A 232 4.15 -21.37 -14.86
N SER A 233 4.64 -21.26 -16.09
CA SER A 233 5.42 -22.28 -16.79
C SER A 233 6.79 -22.60 -16.15
N SER A 234 7.24 -21.82 -15.16
CA SER A 234 8.52 -22.01 -14.46
C SER A 234 8.55 -23.18 -13.45
N PHE A 235 7.43 -23.89 -13.29
CA PHE A 235 7.34 -25.02 -12.35
C PHE A 235 8.44 -26.07 -12.56
N ASN A 236 8.86 -26.70 -11.46
CA ASN A 236 9.94 -27.70 -11.41
C ASN A 236 9.44 -29.14 -11.61
N ALA A 237 8.20 -29.44 -11.24
CA ALA A 237 7.60 -30.77 -11.38
C ALA A 237 6.08 -30.68 -11.58
N GLU A 238 5.50 -31.74 -12.15
CA GLU A 238 4.06 -31.86 -12.39
C GLU A 238 3.56 -33.28 -12.16
N SER A 239 2.23 -33.44 -12.06
CA SER A 239 1.58 -34.70 -11.70
C SER A 239 1.65 -35.82 -12.75
N HIS A 240 1.61 -35.48 -14.05
CA HIS A 240 1.41 -36.47 -15.12
C HIS A 240 2.19 -36.12 -16.41
N PRO A 241 3.53 -36.05 -16.37
CA PRO A 241 4.36 -35.63 -17.50
C PRO A 241 4.29 -36.57 -18.72
N SER A 242 3.70 -37.76 -18.59
CA SER A 242 3.55 -38.75 -19.67
C SER A 242 2.13 -38.83 -20.23
N ARG A 243 1.19 -37.99 -19.75
CA ARG A 243 -0.22 -37.97 -20.19
C ARG A 243 -0.64 -36.62 -20.79
N ASP A 244 0.32 -35.69 -20.88
CA ASP A 244 0.13 -34.30 -21.34
C ASP A 244 -0.97 -33.53 -20.60
N ASP A 245 -1.34 -33.92 -19.37
CA ASP A 245 -2.40 -33.26 -18.57
C ASP A 245 -2.00 -31.84 -18.09
N ILE A 246 -0.77 -31.43 -18.38
CA ILE A 246 -0.18 -30.10 -18.17
C ILE A 246 0.88 -29.95 -19.27
N PHE A 247 0.92 -28.82 -20.00
CA PHE A 247 2.07 -28.51 -20.85
C PHE A 247 2.46 -27.03 -20.78
N LYS A 248 3.75 -26.76 -21.04
CA LYS A 248 4.32 -25.42 -21.10
C LYS A 248 4.13 -24.88 -22.52
N GLU A 249 3.14 -24.02 -22.73
CA GLU A 249 2.92 -23.43 -24.05
C GLU A 249 3.92 -22.30 -24.31
N SER A 250 4.80 -22.48 -25.29
CA SER A 250 5.83 -21.52 -25.68
C SER A 250 6.71 -20.99 -24.53
N GLY A 251 6.74 -21.69 -23.40
CA GLY A 251 7.45 -21.28 -22.20
C GLY A 251 6.81 -20.12 -21.42
N THR A 252 5.63 -19.62 -21.79
CA THR A 252 5.04 -18.40 -21.19
C THR A 252 3.80 -18.65 -20.33
N LEU A 253 3.14 -19.81 -20.47
CA LEU A 253 1.95 -20.17 -19.69
C LEU A 253 1.80 -21.70 -19.56
N VAL A 254 0.89 -22.11 -18.68
CA VAL A 254 0.49 -23.50 -18.43
C VAL A 254 -0.90 -23.72 -18.99
N ASP A 255 -1.07 -24.76 -19.81
CA ASP A 255 -2.33 -25.15 -20.45
C ASP A 255 -2.63 -26.65 -20.26
N ASN A 256 -3.79 -27.08 -20.75
CA ASN A 256 -4.38 -28.42 -20.65
C ASN A 256 -4.55 -28.91 -19.22
N ILE A 257 -4.67 -27.99 -18.27
CA ILE A 257 -4.86 -28.26 -16.84
C ILE A 257 -6.13 -29.09 -16.65
N LYS A 258 -6.03 -30.27 -16.04
CA LYS A 258 -7.18 -31.17 -15.77
C LYS A 258 -7.45 -31.32 -14.29
N GLN A 259 -8.62 -31.87 -13.97
CA GLN A 259 -8.97 -32.29 -12.61
C GLN A 259 -7.86 -33.11 -11.96
N ALA A 260 -7.48 -32.71 -10.74
CA ALA A 260 -6.47 -33.33 -9.89
C ALA A 260 -5.02 -33.30 -10.43
N SER A 261 -4.75 -32.63 -11.56
CA SER A 261 -3.37 -32.33 -11.94
C SER A 261 -2.77 -31.27 -10.99
N TRP A 262 -1.45 -31.20 -10.93
CA TRP A 262 -0.76 -30.22 -10.11
C TRP A 262 0.60 -29.85 -10.70
N VAL A 263 1.05 -28.63 -10.40
CA VAL A 263 2.43 -28.18 -10.61
C VAL A 263 3.10 -27.87 -9.27
N CYS A 264 4.42 -27.99 -9.22
CA CYS A 264 5.23 -27.75 -8.02
C CYS A 264 6.37 -26.77 -8.34
N TYR A 265 6.49 -25.73 -7.50
CA TYR A 265 7.61 -24.81 -7.42
C TYR A 265 8.43 -25.21 -6.19
N LYS A 266 9.60 -25.78 -6.44
CA LYS A 266 10.47 -26.30 -5.39
C LYS A 266 11.14 -25.16 -4.64
N ALA A 267 11.31 -25.35 -3.33
CA ALA A 267 12.06 -24.43 -2.49
C ALA A 267 11.54 -22.97 -2.56
N PHE A 268 10.23 -22.79 -2.72
CA PHE A 268 9.57 -21.48 -2.71
C PHE A 268 9.70 -20.86 -1.33
N ASP A 269 10.33 -19.69 -1.24
CA ASP A 269 10.59 -19.00 0.02
C ASP A 269 9.49 -17.98 0.33
N PHE A 270 8.66 -18.29 1.32
CA PHE A 270 7.59 -17.43 1.81
C PHE A 270 8.07 -16.33 2.77
N GLY A 271 9.38 -16.06 2.81
CA GLY A 271 9.99 -15.10 3.72
C GLY A 271 9.72 -15.46 5.19
N VAL A 272 9.80 -14.51 6.11
CA VAL A 272 9.56 -14.79 7.56
C VAL A 272 8.19 -14.29 8.04
N GLY A 273 7.31 -13.89 7.12
CA GLY A 273 6.08 -13.17 7.44
C GLY A 273 4.90 -13.60 6.58
N VAL A 274 4.17 -14.61 7.07
CA VAL A 274 2.74 -14.88 6.86
C VAL A 274 2.16 -14.33 5.55
N ALA A 275 2.30 -15.11 4.46
CA ALA A 275 1.74 -14.79 3.14
C ALA A 275 0.34 -14.16 3.23
N GLY A 276 0.15 -13.00 2.60
CA GLY A 276 -1.10 -12.22 2.69
C GLY A 276 -2.15 -12.74 1.72
N SER A 277 -1.80 -12.77 0.44
CA SER A 277 -2.68 -13.23 -0.64
C SER A 277 -1.87 -13.82 -1.80
N VAL A 278 -2.56 -14.55 -2.67
CA VAL A 278 -2.09 -14.93 -4.00
C VAL A 278 -2.86 -14.15 -5.05
N GLU A 279 -2.16 -13.71 -6.10
CA GLU A 279 -2.73 -13.21 -7.36
C GLU A 279 -2.36 -14.18 -8.48
N VAL A 280 -3.29 -14.47 -9.38
CA VAL A 280 -3.12 -15.39 -10.50
C VAL A 280 -3.73 -14.77 -11.76
N GLN A 281 -2.99 -14.71 -12.87
CA GLN A 281 -3.57 -14.45 -14.18
C GLN A 281 -3.99 -15.76 -14.85
N ALA A 282 -5.29 -15.93 -15.11
CA ALA A 282 -5.83 -17.11 -15.75
C ALA A 282 -6.93 -16.78 -16.77
N SER A 283 -7.17 -17.69 -17.71
CA SER A 283 -8.31 -17.63 -18.63
C SER A 283 -9.05 -18.97 -18.64
N SER A 284 -10.38 -18.94 -18.74
CA SER A 284 -11.20 -20.15 -18.85
C SER A 284 -12.32 -19.95 -19.86
N VAL A 285 -12.49 -20.92 -20.75
CA VAL A 285 -13.63 -21.00 -21.67
C VAL A 285 -14.84 -21.70 -21.05
N ASP A 286 -14.63 -22.42 -19.95
CA ASP A 286 -15.68 -23.06 -19.18
C ASP A 286 -16.30 -22.04 -18.22
N GLU A 287 -17.62 -21.87 -18.26
CA GLU A 287 -18.34 -20.92 -17.40
C GLU A 287 -18.20 -21.29 -15.92
N ASP A 288 -18.16 -22.60 -15.62
CA ASP A 288 -17.98 -23.13 -14.26
C ASP A 288 -16.51 -23.04 -13.79
N GLY A 289 -15.58 -22.94 -14.75
CA GLY A 289 -14.14 -22.82 -14.53
C GLY A 289 -13.55 -23.92 -13.63
N GLY A 290 -12.83 -23.52 -12.58
CA GLY A 290 -12.25 -24.45 -11.62
C GLY A 290 -11.62 -23.76 -10.41
N LYS A 291 -10.75 -24.47 -9.69
CA LYS A 291 -10.08 -23.98 -8.49
C LYS A 291 -8.60 -24.34 -8.49
N ILE A 292 -7.83 -23.51 -7.80
CA ILE A 292 -6.43 -23.77 -7.47
C ILE A 292 -6.33 -23.88 -5.95
N GLU A 293 -5.98 -25.06 -5.43
CA GLU A 293 -5.58 -25.20 -4.04
C GLU A 293 -4.07 -24.96 -3.92
N LEU A 294 -3.68 -23.98 -3.11
CA LEU A 294 -2.28 -23.74 -2.76
C LEU A 294 -1.92 -24.60 -1.57
N ARG A 295 -0.92 -25.47 -1.73
CA ARG A 295 -0.48 -26.43 -0.72
C ARG A 295 1.03 -26.40 -0.55
N ILE A 296 1.51 -26.71 0.65
CA ILE A 296 2.94 -26.72 0.96
C ILE A 296 3.47 -28.11 1.28
N GLY A 297 4.70 -28.38 0.86
CA GLY A 297 5.45 -29.62 1.12
C GLY A 297 5.07 -30.81 0.24
N ALA A 298 3.79 -31.00 -0.05
CA ALA A 298 3.30 -32.04 -0.96
C ALA A 298 1.97 -31.65 -1.62
N ALA A 299 1.61 -32.30 -2.74
CA ALA A 299 0.30 -32.13 -3.37
C ALA A 299 -0.88 -32.52 -2.44
N SER A 300 -0.64 -33.39 -1.46
CA SER A 300 -1.59 -33.74 -0.39
C SER A 300 -1.32 -32.99 0.93
N GLY A 301 -0.33 -32.08 0.95
CA GLY A 301 0.14 -31.36 2.12
C GLY A 301 -0.84 -30.29 2.62
N GLY A 302 -0.40 -29.53 3.63
CA GLY A 302 -1.20 -28.48 4.27
C GLY A 302 -1.67 -27.44 3.25
N ARG A 303 -2.98 -27.19 3.19
CA ARG A 303 -3.57 -26.18 2.30
C ARG A 303 -3.47 -24.81 2.93
N ILE A 304 -2.82 -23.89 2.22
CA ILE A 304 -2.65 -22.49 2.61
C ILE A 304 -3.62 -21.56 1.87
N GLY A 305 -4.28 -22.00 0.81
CA GLY A 305 -5.27 -21.17 0.12
C GLY A 305 -6.11 -21.96 -0.86
N VAL A 306 -7.26 -21.38 -1.22
CA VAL A 306 -8.09 -21.84 -2.34
C VAL A 306 -8.44 -20.63 -3.15
N LEU A 307 -8.20 -20.72 -4.46
CA LEU A 307 -8.54 -19.69 -5.41
C LEU A 307 -9.57 -20.22 -6.40
N ASP A 308 -10.67 -19.51 -6.56
CA ASP A 308 -11.71 -19.83 -7.54
C ASP A 308 -11.41 -19.11 -8.87
N ILE A 309 -11.35 -19.87 -9.95
CA ILE A 309 -11.16 -19.40 -11.32
C ILE A 309 -12.49 -19.57 -12.04
N ARG A 310 -13.17 -18.46 -12.33
CA ARG A 310 -14.43 -18.48 -13.10
C ARG A 310 -14.16 -18.39 -14.61
N GLY A 311 -15.18 -18.68 -15.41
CA GLY A 311 -15.16 -18.44 -16.85
C GLY A 311 -14.83 -17.00 -17.20
N THR A 312 -13.92 -16.81 -18.15
CA THR A 312 -13.49 -15.49 -18.64
C THR A 312 -14.01 -15.18 -20.05
N GLY A 313 -14.86 -16.05 -20.63
CA GLY A 313 -15.48 -15.79 -21.93
C GLY A 313 -14.54 -15.92 -23.14
N GLY A 314 -13.33 -16.45 -22.96
CA GLY A 314 -12.42 -16.72 -24.07
C GLY A 314 -11.05 -17.24 -23.67
N VAL A 315 -10.47 -18.10 -24.51
CA VAL A 315 -9.18 -18.78 -24.24
C VAL A 315 -7.99 -17.83 -24.06
N ASN A 316 -8.07 -16.62 -24.63
CA ASN A 316 -7.06 -15.57 -24.50
C ASN A 316 -7.52 -14.36 -23.68
N ASN A 317 -8.71 -14.42 -23.05
CA ASN A 317 -9.16 -13.36 -22.16
C ASN A 317 -8.66 -13.66 -20.73
N PHE A 318 -7.46 -13.17 -20.40
CA PHE A 318 -6.87 -13.36 -19.08
C PHE A 318 -7.44 -12.36 -18.10
N GLU A 319 -7.99 -12.87 -17.00
CA GLU A 319 -8.38 -12.08 -15.83
C GLU A 319 -7.42 -12.38 -14.67
N CYS A 320 -7.32 -11.44 -13.74
CA CYS A 320 -6.62 -11.66 -12.48
C CYS A 320 -7.59 -12.29 -11.48
N PHE A 321 -7.16 -13.25 -10.68
CA PHE A 321 -7.91 -13.86 -9.59
C PHE A 321 -7.09 -13.75 -8.30
N SER A 322 -7.73 -13.60 -7.14
CA SER A 322 -6.99 -13.58 -5.86
C SER A 322 -7.68 -14.27 -4.71
N ALA A 323 -6.87 -14.76 -3.76
CA ALA A 323 -7.35 -15.35 -2.52
C ALA A 323 -6.40 -15.02 -1.37
N ASN A 324 -6.94 -14.92 -0.15
CA ASN A 324 -6.14 -14.82 1.07
C ASN A 324 -5.40 -16.13 1.32
N LEU A 325 -4.21 -16.03 1.92
CA LEU A 325 -3.41 -17.18 2.30
C LEU A 325 -3.35 -17.36 3.82
N GLY A 326 -3.29 -18.62 4.22
CA GLY A 326 -2.96 -19.08 5.55
C GLY A 326 -1.53 -18.71 5.94
N LYS A 327 -1.25 -18.79 7.24
CA LYS A 327 0.05 -18.39 7.80
C LYS A 327 1.10 -19.38 7.33
N VAL A 328 2.00 -18.92 6.47
CA VAL A 328 3.16 -19.67 5.98
C VAL A 328 4.38 -18.75 5.96
N SER A 329 5.54 -19.32 6.28
CA SER A 329 6.83 -18.65 6.32
C SER A 329 7.93 -19.68 6.13
N GLY A 330 9.08 -19.23 5.66
CA GLY A 330 10.23 -20.05 5.34
C GLY A 330 10.06 -20.74 4.00
N GLN A 331 11.03 -21.59 3.70
CA GLN A 331 11.10 -22.29 2.44
C GLN A 331 10.25 -23.57 2.45
N HIS A 332 9.37 -23.70 1.45
CA HIS A 332 8.57 -24.90 1.22
C HIS A 332 8.44 -25.19 -0.28
N ASP A 333 8.26 -26.45 -0.66
CA ASP A 333 7.76 -26.76 -1.99
C ASP A 333 6.30 -26.29 -2.09
N LEU A 334 6.00 -25.36 -3.01
CA LEU A 334 4.67 -24.84 -3.27
C LEU A 334 3.99 -25.65 -4.37
N TYR A 335 2.83 -26.23 -4.06
CA TYR A 335 1.99 -26.95 -4.99
C TYR A 335 0.76 -26.12 -5.36
N LEU A 336 0.49 -26.00 -6.66
CA LEU A 336 -0.80 -25.54 -7.18
C LEU A 336 -1.55 -26.79 -7.64
N VAL A 337 -2.60 -27.16 -6.90
CA VAL A 337 -3.41 -28.36 -7.18
C VAL A 337 -4.73 -27.95 -7.80
N PHE A 338 -4.99 -28.43 -9.00
CA PHE A 338 -6.13 -27.99 -9.80
C PHE A 338 -7.36 -28.86 -9.54
N LYS A 339 -8.51 -28.21 -9.35
CA LYS A 339 -9.81 -28.84 -9.10
C LYS A 339 -10.86 -28.31 -10.07
N GLY A 340 -11.76 -29.16 -10.55
CA GLY A 340 -12.85 -28.76 -11.45
C GLY A 340 -13.56 -29.96 -12.09
N GLY A 341 -14.27 -29.69 -13.17
CA GLY A 341 -15.00 -30.67 -13.98
C GLY A 341 -14.11 -31.56 -14.85
N GLY A 342 -14.72 -32.31 -15.77
CA GLY A 342 -14.00 -33.11 -16.75
C GLY A 342 -13.58 -32.27 -17.96
N GLY A 343 -12.31 -32.37 -18.38
CA GLY A 343 -11.76 -31.59 -19.49
C GLY A 343 -10.63 -30.64 -19.07
N GLY A 344 -10.26 -29.72 -19.95
CA GLY A 344 -9.32 -28.64 -19.65
C GLY A 344 -10.02 -27.54 -18.85
N LEU A 345 -9.48 -27.17 -17.70
CA LEU A 345 -10.11 -26.27 -16.73
C LEU A 345 -9.87 -24.79 -17.08
N PHE A 346 -8.60 -24.41 -17.23
CA PHE A 346 -8.16 -23.03 -17.48
C PHE A 346 -6.70 -23.00 -17.94
N ARG A 347 -6.26 -21.85 -18.44
CA ARG A 347 -4.86 -21.52 -18.72
C ARG A 347 -4.32 -20.63 -17.62
N LEU A 348 -3.10 -20.87 -17.19
CA LEU A 348 -2.44 -20.14 -16.11
C LEU A 348 -1.18 -19.45 -16.64
N LYS A 349 -1.11 -18.12 -16.58
CA LYS A 349 0.00 -17.35 -17.16
C LYS A 349 1.08 -17.05 -16.12
N GLU A 350 0.70 -16.44 -15.01
CA GLU A 350 1.61 -16.02 -13.95
C GLU A 350 0.87 -15.93 -12.63
N PHE A 351 1.61 -15.99 -11.54
CA PHE A 351 1.09 -15.73 -10.21
C PHE A 351 2.08 -14.93 -9.38
N MET A 352 1.59 -14.33 -8.30
CA MET A 352 2.41 -13.64 -7.31
C MET A 352 1.88 -13.93 -5.92
N ILE A 353 2.77 -14.22 -4.98
CA ILE A 353 2.43 -14.30 -3.55
C ILE A 353 2.82 -12.99 -2.90
N ARG A 354 1.85 -12.25 -2.37
CA ARG A 354 2.05 -10.91 -1.81
C ARG A 354 2.45 -10.95 -0.34
N SER A 355 3.42 -10.12 0.05
CA SER A 355 3.75 -9.91 1.47
C SER A 355 2.74 -8.93 2.11
N GLY A 356 2.30 -9.23 3.33
CA GLY A 356 1.59 -8.26 4.19
C GLY A 356 0.07 -8.44 4.37
N VAL A 357 -0.26 -8.61 5.66
CA VAL A 357 -1.53 -8.35 6.40
C VAL A 357 -2.76 -9.22 6.08
N TRP A 358 -3.01 -10.15 7.01
CA TRP A 358 -4.34 -10.66 7.33
C TRP A 358 -5.32 -9.51 7.51
N VAL A 359 -6.37 -9.46 6.70
CA VAL A 359 -7.59 -8.79 7.10
C VAL A 359 -8.21 -9.67 8.19
N GLU A 360 -8.34 -9.17 9.42
CA GLU A 360 -9.23 -9.82 10.40
C GLU A 360 -10.63 -9.87 9.79
N GLU A 361 -11.05 -11.04 9.30
CA GLU A 361 -12.35 -11.26 8.64
C GLU A 361 -13.55 -11.15 9.59
N LYS A 362 -13.33 -10.84 10.87
CA LYS A 362 -14.41 -10.66 11.84
C LYS A 362 -14.17 -9.41 12.67
N SER A 363 -14.86 -8.34 12.31
CA SER A 363 -15.14 -7.25 13.25
C SER A 363 -16.44 -7.55 14.00
N ASP A 364 -16.60 -6.98 15.20
CA ASP A 364 -17.88 -6.93 15.94
C ASP A 364 -18.97 -6.11 15.22
N GLY A 365 -18.73 -5.75 13.96
CA GLY A 365 -19.58 -4.92 13.12
C GLY A 365 -19.25 -3.46 13.13
N VAL A 366 -19.29 -2.86 11.94
CA VAL A 366 -19.18 -1.42 11.80
C VAL A 366 -20.38 -0.77 12.49
N PRO A 367 -20.16 0.07 13.53
CA PRO A 367 -21.25 0.71 14.24
C PRO A 367 -21.93 1.77 13.36
N ILE A 368 -23.26 1.79 13.35
CA ILE A 368 -24.06 2.82 12.66
C ILE A 368 -24.54 3.82 13.72
N ARG A 369 -23.82 4.94 13.87
CA ARG A 369 -24.06 5.96 14.91
C ARG A 369 -23.82 7.37 14.38
N PRO A 370 -24.47 7.78 13.28
CA PRO A 370 -24.21 9.09 12.69
C PRO A 370 -24.54 10.22 13.68
N PRO A 371 -23.80 11.35 13.64
CA PRO A 371 -24.12 12.51 14.47
C PRO A 371 -25.48 13.09 14.09
N ALA A 372 -26.01 14.05 14.87
CA ALA A 372 -27.21 14.80 14.47
C ALA A 372 -26.97 15.56 13.14
N GLY A 373 -28.03 15.75 12.36
CA GLY A 373 -28.00 16.59 11.16
C GLY A 373 -28.28 15.86 9.86
N ARG A 374 -27.74 16.41 8.78
CA ARG A 374 -27.88 15.92 7.41
C ARG A 374 -26.58 16.08 6.65
N LEU A 375 -26.48 15.46 5.49
CA LEU A 375 -25.26 15.33 4.71
C LEU A 375 -25.41 15.98 3.34
N ALA A 376 -24.36 16.65 2.88
CA ALA A 376 -24.14 17.05 1.50
C ALA A 376 -22.84 16.40 1.01
N TYR A 377 -22.81 15.91 -0.22
CA TYR A 377 -21.63 15.34 -0.86
C TYR A 377 -21.27 16.18 -2.09
N VAL A 378 -20.04 16.69 -2.15
CA VAL A 378 -19.54 17.52 -3.25
C VAL A 378 -18.21 16.93 -3.70
N ALA A 379 -18.18 16.47 -4.96
CA ALA A 379 -17.08 15.75 -5.58
C ALA A 379 -16.50 16.50 -6.79
N ASP A 380 -15.19 16.44 -6.99
CA ASP A 380 -14.55 16.89 -8.23
C ASP A 380 -14.59 15.77 -9.26
N GLY A 381 -13.67 14.79 -9.21
CA GLY A 381 -13.58 13.60 -10.05
C GLY A 381 -13.39 13.85 -11.55
N ASN A 382 -13.62 15.07 -12.03
CA ASN A 382 -13.55 15.45 -13.43
C ASN A 382 -12.14 15.90 -13.80
N SER A 383 -11.41 16.56 -12.90
CA SER A 383 -10.04 17.00 -13.14
C SER A 383 -9.27 17.21 -11.82
N PRO A 384 -7.93 16.99 -11.77
CA PRO A 384 -7.19 16.00 -12.53
C PRO A 384 -7.37 14.56 -12.00
N ASP A 385 -7.98 14.36 -10.83
CA ASP A 385 -8.09 13.06 -10.17
C ASP A 385 -9.45 12.37 -10.48
N PRO A 386 -9.49 11.10 -10.92
CA PRO A 386 -10.75 10.40 -11.18
C PRO A 386 -11.25 9.53 -10.01
N ASP A 387 -10.62 9.58 -8.84
CA ASP A 387 -10.94 8.72 -7.68
C ASP A 387 -12.40 8.85 -7.19
N ASP A 388 -12.98 10.04 -7.34
CA ASP A 388 -14.38 10.31 -7.01
C ASP A 388 -15.41 9.47 -7.79
N ILE A 389 -15.03 8.90 -8.95
CA ILE A 389 -15.91 7.97 -9.69
C ILE A 389 -16.18 6.72 -8.85
N GLY A 390 -15.14 6.16 -8.22
CA GLY A 390 -15.28 5.05 -7.27
C GLY A 390 -15.78 5.52 -5.90
N GLY A 391 -15.24 6.64 -5.42
CA GLY A 391 -15.58 7.24 -4.13
C GLY A 391 -17.07 7.51 -3.96
N THR A 392 -17.69 8.12 -4.97
CA THR A 392 -19.12 8.44 -4.98
C THR A 392 -19.99 7.17 -4.93
N VAL A 393 -19.63 6.11 -5.67
CA VAL A 393 -20.37 4.84 -5.62
C VAL A 393 -20.32 4.22 -4.23
N ALA A 394 -19.14 4.19 -3.61
CA ALA A 394 -18.97 3.66 -2.26
C ALA A 394 -19.74 4.49 -1.23
N ALA A 395 -19.70 5.83 -1.34
CA ALA A 395 -20.43 6.74 -0.47
C ALA A 395 -21.96 6.50 -0.51
N LEU A 396 -22.55 6.51 -1.72
CA LEU A 396 -23.98 6.30 -1.91
C LEU A 396 -24.41 4.89 -1.46
N ALA A 397 -23.64 3.87 -1.81
CA ALA A 397 -23.91 2.49 -1.39
C ALA A 397 -23.89 2.34 0.14
N MET A 398 -22.91 2.94 0.84
CA MET A 398 -22.85 2.89 2.30
C MET A 398 -24.02 3.63 2.96
N LEU A 399 -24.42 4.79 2.44
CA LEU A 399 -25.57 5.53 2.96
C LEU A 399 -26.85 4.70 2.83
N ARG A 400 -27.07 4.05 1.68
CA ARG A 400 -28.20 3.15 1.50
C ARG A 400 -28.12 1.92 2.41
N ALA A 401 -26.95 1.27 2.46
CA ALA A 401 -26.73 0.07 3.27
C ALA A 401 -26.99 0.27 4.77
N THR A 402 -26.83 1.52 5.23
CA THR A 402 -27.02 1.92 6.62
C THR A 402 -28.38 2.56 6.90
N GLY A 403 -29.25 2.71 5.89
CA GLY A 403 -30.56 3.36 6.00
C GLY A 403 -30.48 4.87 6.25
N LEU A 404 -29.39 5.51 5.82
CA LEU A 404 -29.09 6.93 5.99
C LEU A 404 -29.22 7.74 4.69
N ASP A 405 -29.67 7.10 3.62
CA ASP A 405 -29.95 7.70 2.32
C ASP A 405 -30.88 8.92 2.41
N HIS A 406 -31.93 8.84 3.22
CA HIS A 406 -32.87 9.95 3.46
C HIS A 406 -32.24 11.19 4.13
N ARG A 407 -30.98 11.11 4.60
CA ARG A 407 -30.26 12.23 5.22
C ARG A 407 -29.28 12.90 4.26
N LEU A 408 -29.07 12.36 3.06
CA LEU A 408 -28.35 13.03 1.99
C LEU A 408 -29.28 14.04 1.33
N VAL A 409 -28.98 15.34 1.45
CA VAL A 409 -29.85 16.43 1.00
C VAL A 409 -29.26 17.25 -0.15
N HIS A 410 -28.05 16.92 -0.57
CA HIS A 410 -27.35 17.55 -1.69
C HIS A 410 -26.29 16.56 -2.20
N CYS A 411 -26.23 16.34 -3.51
CA CYS A 411 -25.14 15.61 -4.14
C CYS A 411 -24.77 16.27 -5.46
N SER A 412 -23.52 16.69 -5.58
CA SER A 412 -22.99 17.28 -6.80
C SER A 412 -21.61 16.76 -7.10
N HIS A 413 -21.27 16.67 -8.37
CA HIS A 413 -19.99 16.19 -8.86
C HIS A 413 -19.43 17.13 -9.93
N SER A 414 -18.21 16.87 -10.40
CA SER A 414 -17.52 17.70 -11.38
C SER A 414 -17.23 19.11 -10.88
N CYS A 415 -16.92 19.28 -9.60
CA CYS A 415 -16.76 20.59 -8.98
C CYS A 415 -15.40 21.28 -9.20
N ASP A 416 -14.45 20.65 -9.89
CA ASP A 416 -13.28 21.35 -10.48
C ASP A 416 -13.78 22.14 -11.70
N LEU A 417 -13.83 23.46 -11.53
CA LEU A 417 -14.50 24.37 -12.47
C LEU A 417 -13.57 24.81 -13.61
N VAL A 418 -12.26 24.77 -13.40
CA VAL A 418 -11.23 25.12 -14.37
C VAL A 418 -10.38 23.89 -14.67
N ARG A 419 -10.74 23.19 -15.76
CA ARG A 419 -10.01 22.04 -16.30
C ARG A 419 -8.48 22.15 -16.12
N ALA A 420 -7.92 21.19 -15.39
CA ALA A 420 -6.48 21.10 -15.19
C ALA A 420 -5.71 20.93 -16.51
N SER A 421 -4.49 21.47 -16.54
CA SER A 421 -3.66 21.50 -17.76
C SER A 421 -3.20 20.12 -18.25
N ASN A 422 -3.29 19.08 -17.42
CA ASN A 422 -2.82 17.73 -17.71
C ASN A 422 -3.90 16.77 -18.24
N ILE A 423 -5.15 17.23 -18.44
CA ILE A 423 -6.24 16.44 -19.04
C ILE A 423 -6.76 17.13 -20.30
N SER A 424 -7.15 16.37 -21.32
CA SER A 424 -7.79 16.96 -22.51
C SER A 424 -9.22 17.42 -22.22
N GLU A 425 -9.78 18.32 -23.02
CA GLU A 425 -11.19 18.73 -22.90
C GLU A 425 -12.14 17.53 -23.09
N GLY A 426 -11.81 16.63 -24.01
CA GLY A 426 -12.60 15.42 -24.25
C GLY A 426 -12.56 14.44 -23.07
N ASP A 427 -11.39 14.19 -22.50
CA ASP A 427 -11.23 13.26 -21.37
C ASP A 427 -11.87 13.82 -20.10
N GLU A 428 -11.77 15.13 -19.87
CA GLU A 428 -12.43 15.79 -18.74
C GLU A 428 -13.95 15.70 -18.88
N PHE A 429 -14.50 15.98 -20.07
CA PHE A 429 -15.92 15.80 -20.36
C PHE A 429 -16.36 14.34 -20.15
N ASN A 430 -15.55 13.36 -20.58
CA ASN A 430 -15.84 11.95 -20.37
C ASN A 430 -15.95 11.59 -18.88
N ARG A 431 -15.05 12.13 -18.03
CA ARG A 431 -15.14 11.92 -16.57
C ARG A 431 -16.40 12.52 -15.96
N GLN A 432 -16.85 13.68 -16.42
CA GLN A 432 -18.14 14.22 -15.98
C GLN A 432 -19.30 13.24 -16.27
N GLN A 433 -19.30 12.59 -17.44
CA GLN A 433 -20.29 11.57 -17.79
C GLN A 433 -20.15 10.29 -16.95
N MET A 434 -18.92 9.91 -16.62
CA MET A 434 -18.65 8.77 -15.73
C MET A 434 -19.17 9.02 -14.32
N LEU A 435 -18.97 10.22 -13.77
CA LEU A 435 -19.51 10.62 -12.47
C LEU A 435 -21.05 10.63 -12.46
N GLN A 436 -21.68 11.19 -13.49
CA GLN A 436 -23.14 11.13 -13.62
C GLN A 436 -23.62 9.67 -13.64
N THR A 437 -22.96 8.83 -14.43
CA THR A 437 -23.23 7.39 -14.52
C THR A 437 -23.03 6.69 -13.17
N ALA A 438 -21.98 7.03 -12.44
CA ALA A 438 -21.68 6.50 -11.11
C ALA A 438 -22.81 6.79 -10.12
N CYS A 439 -23.30 8.04 -10.09
CA CYS A 439 -24.44 8.45 -9.27
C CYS A 439 -25.72 7.68 -9.62
N GLU A 440 -26.21 7.87 -10.85
CA GLU A 440 -27.50 7.33 -11.31
C GLU A 440 -27.49 5.81 -11.33
N GLY A 441 -26.38 5.21 -11.78
CA GLY A 441 -26.21 3.77 -11.82
C GLY A 441 -26.15 3.14 -10.43
N THR A 442 -25.69 3.87 -9.41
CA THR A 442 -25.75 3.38 -8.03
C THR A 442 -27.19 3.41 -7.52
N VAL A 443 -27.89 4.53 -7.67
CA VAL A 443 -29.29 4.66 -7.22
C VAL A 443 -30.21 3.67 -7.92
N ALA A 444 -30.07 3.49 -9.23
CA ALA A 444 -30.89 2.53 -9.99
C ALA A 444 -30.76 1.08 -9.47
N ARG A 445 -29.63 0.73 -8.86
CA ARG A 445 -29.37 -0.62 -8.35
C ARG A 445 -29.68 -0.77 -6.86
N TRP A 446 -29.38 0.25 -6.07
CA TRP A 446 -29.50 0.22 -4.61
C TRP A 446 -30.86 0.72 -4.11
N GLY A 447 -31.58 1.51 -4.92
CA GLY A 447 -32.78 2.24 -4.55
C GLY A 447 -32.51 3.36 -3.53
N GLY A 448 -33.58 4.05 -3.14
CA GLY A 448 -33.51 5.22 -2.25
C GLY A 448 -33.13 6.50 -2.99
N PHE A 449 -32.90 7.59 -2.24
CA PHE A 449 -32.55 8.92 -2.77
C PHE A 449 -33.62 9.53 -3.70
N ASP A 450 -34.89 9.16 -3.55
CA ASP A 450 -35.98 9.51 -4.51
C ASP A 450 -36.20 11.02 -4.70
N GLU A 451 -35.79 11.85 -3.73
CA GLU A 451 -35.93 13.32 -3.77
C GLU A 451 -34.62 14.06 -4.14
N LEU A 452 -33.55 13.32 -4.47
CA LEU A 452 -32.23 13.90 -4.69
C LEU A 452 -31.94 14.08 -6.18
N THR A 453 -31.45 15.28 -6.55
CA THR A 453 -30.87 15.52 -7.88
C THR A 453 -29.35 15.38 -7.80
N PHE A 454 -28.77 14.64 -8.75
CA PHE A 454 -27.30 14.54 -8.90
C PHE A 454 -26.83 15.60 -9.88
N TRP A 455 -26.21 16.66 -9.36
CA TRP A 455 -25.84 17.80 -10.19
C TRP A 455 -24.44 17.71 -10.76
N ASN A 456 -24.32 17.95 -12.07
CA ASN A 456 -23.05 18.27 -12.70
C ASN A 456 -22.75 19.77 -12.55
N CYS A 457 -21.73 20.10 -11.75
CA CYS A 457 -21.32 21.47 -11.46
C CYS A 457 -20.84 22.26 -12.69
N ARG A 458 -20.37 21.58 -13.74
CA ARG A 458 -19.87 22.22 -14.98
C ARG A 458 -20.99 22.75 -15.86
N THR A 459 -22.16 22.14 -15.82
CA THR A 459 -23.31 22.54 -16.65
C THR A 459 -24.42 23.22 -15.85
N HIS A 460 -24.47 23.03 -14.53
CA HIS A 460 -25.55 23.52 -13.66
C HIS A 460 -25.04 24.33 -12.46
N GLN A 461 -23.91 25.03 -12.60
CA GLN A 461 -23.23 25.70 -11.48
C GLN A 461 -24.17 26.60 -10.65
N LYS A 462 -25.07 27.35 -11.30
CA LYS A 462 -25.97 28.28 -10.60
C LYS A 462 -26.99 27.54 -9.74
N GLU A 463 -27.58 26.49 -10.30
CA GLU A 463 -28.56 25.64 -9.64
C GLU A 463 -27.93 24.90 -8.46
N VAL A 464 -26.73 24.34 -8.64
CA VAL A 464 -25.98 23.65 -7.57
C VAL A 464 -25.68 24.60 -6.40
N VAL A 465 -25.18 25.80 -6.70
CA VAL A 465 -24.86 26.80 -5.68
C VAL A 465 -26.12 27.24 -4.94
N GLU A 466 -27.23 27.45 -5.66
CA GLU A 466 -28.50 27.85 -5.08
C GLU A 466 -29.07 26.76 -4.14
N GLU A 467 -29.08 25.49 -4.56
CA GLU A 467 -29.55 24.39 -3.72
C GLU A 467 -28.68 24.24 -2.47
N LEU A 468 -27.35 24.17 -2.61
CA LEU A 468 -26.45 24.02 -1.47
C LEU A 468 -26.56 25.20 -0.50
N LYS A 469 -26.74 26.42 -1.02
CA LYS A 469 -27.01 27.62 -0.23
C LYS A 469 -28.31 27.49 0.57
N GLU A 470 -29.39 27.00 -0.03
CA GLU A 470 -30.64 26.75 0.70
C GLU A 470 -30.49 25.65 1.75
N GLN A 471 -29.68 24.62 1.46
CA GLN A 471 -29.34 23.62 2.47
C GLN A 471 -28.53 24.23 3.64
N ILE A 472 -27.62 25.16 3.37
CA ILE A 472 -26.90 25.89 4.42
C ILE A 472 -27.89 26.73 5.24
N ASN A 473 -28.79 27.48 4.58
CA ASN A 473 -29.74 28.38 5.24
C ASN A 473 -30.75 27.67 6.16
N THR A 474 -31.09 26.42 5.84
CA THR A 474 -32.00 25.59 6.65
C THR A 474 -31.33 25.00 7.90
N SER A 475 -29.99 25.08 8.00
CA SER A 475 -29.23 24.48 9.11
C SER A 475 -29.55 25.10 10.48
N THR A 476 -29.60 24.23 11.50
CA THR A 476 -29.82 24.62 12.91
C THR A 476 -28.90 23.83 13.84
N ARG A 477 -28.88 24.18 15.13
CA ARG A 477 -28.08 23.43 16.12
C ARG A 477 -28.48 21.96 16.25
N SER A 478 -29.78 21.66 16.17
CA SER A 478 -30.30 20.28 16.26
C SER A 478 -30.31 19.54 14.92
N ASN A 479 -30.20 20.28 13.81
CA ASN A 479 -30.10 19.71 12.46
C ASN A 479 -28.98 20.43 11.67
N PRO A 480 -27.70 20.19 12.01
CA PRO A 480 -26.58 20.78 11.29
C PRO A 480 -26.40 20.16 9.91
N LEU A 481 -25.76 20.89 8.99
CA LEU A 481 -25.35 20.36 7.69
C LEU A 481 -23.88 19.94 7.75
N TRP A 482 -23.60 18.69 7.41
CA TRP A 482 -22.26 18.17 7.20
C TRP A 482 -21.99 18.14 5.69
N ILE A 483 -20.96 18.82 5.22
CA ILE A 483 -20.56 18.85 3.81
C ILE A 483 -19.29 18.02 3.70
N ILE A 484 -19.34 16.96 2.90
CA ILE A 484 -18.17 16.21 2.47
C ILE A 484 -17.54 16.97 1.30
N GLU A 485 -16.31 17.41 1.48
CA GLU A 485 -15.47 17.94 0.41
C GLU A 485 -14.58 16.82 -0.11
N ALA A 486 -15.00 16.19 -1.20
CA ALA A 486 -14.21 15.26 -1.98
C ALA A 486 -13.57 16.07 -3.12
N GLY A 487 -12.31 16.47 -2.92
CA GLY A 487 -11.59 17.27 -3.91
C GLY A 487 -11.68 18.79 -3.72
N GLU A 488 -12.47 19.49 -4.55
CA GLU A 488 -12.42 20.96 -4.66
C GLU A 488 -13.50 21.75 -3.89
N PRO A 489 -13.14 22.89 -3.25
CA PRO A 489 -14.04 23.64 -2.39
C PRO A 489 -14.91 24.69 -3.10
N ASP A 490 -14.79 24.94 -4.41
CA ASP A 490 -15.32 26.17 -5.01
C ASP A 490 -16.85 26.28 -4.97
N ILE A 491 -17.56 25.21 -5.30
CA ILE A 491 -19.03 25.17 -5.20
C ILE A 491 -19.48 25.41 -3.75
N ILE A 492 -18.75 24.84 -2.79
CA ILE A 492 -19.00 25.04 -1.36
C ILE A 492 -18.76 26.50 -0.99
N GLY A 493 -17.69 27.11 -1.52
CA GLY A 493 -17.35 28.51 -1.31
C GLY A 493 -18.39 29.48 -1.81
N TYR A 494 -18.83 29.33 -3.06
CA TYR A 494 -19.90 30.14 -3.63
C TYR A 494 -21.20 30.02 -2.82
N ALA A 495 -21.59 28.80 -2.44
CA ALA A 495 -22.79 28.57 -1.65
C ALA A 495 -22.69 29.18 -0.25
N LEU A 496 -21.52 29.06 0.40
CA LEU A 496 -21.28 29.68 1.70
C LEU A 496 -21.33 31.20 1.60
N GLU A 497 -20.69 31.83 0.62
CA GLU A 497 -20.72 33.28 0.45
C GLU A 497 -22.15 33.81 0.22
N ALA A 498 -22.94 33.11 -0.60
CA ALA A 498 -24.33 33.45 -0.87
C ALA A 498 -25.28 33.16 0.31
N SER A 499 -24.89 32.31 1.25
CA SER A 499 -25.73 31.91 2.39
C SER A 499 -25.83 32.97 3.49
N GLN A 500 -26.82 32.83 4.38
CA GLN A 500 -26.98 33.68 5.55
C GLN A 500 -25.83 33.46 6.56
N PRO A 501 -25.02 34.49 6.91
CA PRO A 501 -23.88 34.34 7.82
C PRO A 501 -24.22 33.70 9.17
N ALA A 502 -25.41 33.98 9.71
CA ALA A 502 -25.87 33.45 10.99
C ALA A 502 -26.11 31.92 10.99
N LYS A 503 -26.19 31.29 9.81
CA LYS A 503 -26.46 29.86 9.62
C LYS A 503 -25.19 29.02 9.47
N ARG A 504 -24.11 29.63 8.98
CA ARG A 504 -22.81 28.96 8.69
C ARG A 504 -22.17 28.29 9.90
N ARG A 505 -22.41 28.80 11.11
CA ARG A 505 -22.00 28.17 12.39
C ARG A 505 -22.61 26.79 12.66
N TYR A 506 -23.65 26.40 11.91
CA TYR A 506 -24.26 25.06 11.97
C TYR A 506 -23.82 24.16 10.82
N VAL A 507 -22.83 24.59 10.04
CA VAL A 507 -22.25 23.84 8.93
C VAL A 507 -20.89 23.30 9.36
N LYS A 508 -20.64 22.04 9.02
CA LYS A 508 -19.38 21.34 9.24
C LYS A 508 -18.83 20.86 7.91
N LEU A 509 -17.61 21.26 7.58
CA LEU A 509 -16.90 20.86 6.37
C LEU A 509 -15.92 19.73 6.71
N VAL A 510 -16.11 18.57 6.09
CA VAL A 510 -15.28 17.37 6.32
C VAL A 510 -14.33 17.20 5.14
N THR A 511 -13.04 17.01 5.45
CA THR A 511 -11.98 16.75 4.46
C THR A 511 -10.99 15.72 5.01
N HIS A 512 -10.26 15.02 4.14
CA HIS A 512 -9.28 14.00 4.54
C HIS A 512 -7.85 14.27 4.04
N HIS A 513 -7.67 15.00 2.94
CA HIS A 513 -6.37 15.15 2.29
C HIS A 513 -5.88 16.62 2.30
N PRO A 514 -4.61 16.91 2.63
CA PRO A 514 -4.09 18.28 2.61
C PRO A 514 -3.97 18.91 1.22
N ALA A 515 -3.98 18.14 0.13
CA ALA A 515 -3.92 18.72 -1.22
C ALA A 515 -5.16 19.57 -1.54
N ASN A 516 -6.32 19.20 -0.99
CA ASN A 516 -7.57 19.94 -1.15
C ASN A 516 -7.47 21.37 -0.59
N ASP A 517 -6.49 21.63 0.31
CA ASP A 517 -6.34 22.96 0.93
C ASP A 517 -5.97 24.05 -0.10
N GLY A 518 -5.44 23.66 -1.25
CA GLY A 518 -5.02 24.54 -2.34
C GLY A 518 -5.43 24.05 -3.73
N SER A 519 -6.41 23.15 -3.84
CA SER A 519 -6.94 22.71 -5.13
C SER A 519 -7.88 23.74 -5.75
N GLY A 520 -8.72 24.40 -4.94
CA GLY A 520 -9.76 25.30 -5.46
C GLY A 520 -9.25 26.43 -6.35
N ASP A 521 -9.98 26.65 -7.44
CA ASP A 521 -9.74 27.65 -8.47
C ASP A 521 -9.94 29.08 -7.97
N PHE A 522 -10.97 29.27 -7.13
CA PHE A 522 -11.44 30.58 -6.69
C PHE A 522 -11.45 30.72 -5.17
N TYR A 523 -11.50 29.60 -4.46
CA TYR A 523 -11.52 29.56 -3.02
C TYR A 523 -10.41 28.69 -2.44
N SER A 524 -9.53 29.33 -1.67
CA SER A 524 -8.62 28.63 -0.77
C SER A 524 -9.33 28.13 0.48
N TRP A 525 -8.74 27.11 1.10
CA TRP A 525 -9.15 26.61 2.41
C TRP A 525 -9.16 27.67 3.51
N SER A 526 -8.24 28.62 3.42
CA SER A 526 -8.18 29.76 4.34
C SER A 526 -9.36 30.71 4.16
N GLN A 527 -9.86 30.88 2.93
CA GLN A 527 -11.11 31.61 2.67
C GLN A 527 -12.30 30.85 3.26
N MET A 528 -12.38 29.53 3.05
CA MET A 528 -13.47 28.70 3.60
C MET A 528 -13.59 28.83 5.13
N LYS A 529 -12.46 28.73 5.85
CA LYS A 529 -12.44 28.92 7.31
C LYS A 529 -12.94 30.30 7.75
N ARG A 530 -12.66 31.35 6.97
CA ARG A 530 -13.11 32.73 7.28
C ARG A 530 -14.62 32.90 7.09
N LEU A 531 -15.29 32.02 6.35
CA LEU A 531 -16.74 32.06 6.17
C LEU A 531 -17.52 31.54 7.39
N GLY A 532 -16.85 31.09 8.45
CA GLY A 532 -17.48 30.80 9.74
C GLY A 532 -18.08 29.39 9.88
N VAL A 533 -17.56 28.44 9.10
CA VAL A 533 -17.89 27.00 9.21
C VAL A 533 -16.91 26.27 10.14
N GLU A 534 -17.37 25.19 10.78
CA GLU A 534 -16.47 24.28 11.50
C GLU A 534 -15.78 23.34 10.50
N VAL A 535 -14.47 23.19 10.61
CA VAL A 535 -13.70 22.30 9.74
C VAL A 535 -13.30 21.04 10.51
N VAL A 536 -13.61 19.87 9.93
CA VAL A 536 -13.29 18.55 10.49
C VAL A 536 -12.36 17.82 9.54
N ARG A 537 -11.08 17.69 9.93
CA ARG A 537 -10.09 16.93 9.16
C ARG A 537 -9.88 15.53 9.74
N ILE A 538 -10.15 14.51 8.93
CA ILE A 538 -9.76 13.12 9.25
C ILE A 538 -8.38 12.81 8.66
N PRO A 539 -7.68 11.76 9.14
CA PRO A 539 -6.49 11.25 8.48
C PRO A 539 -6.72 10.97 6.99
N ASP A 540 -5.72 11.31 6.20
CA ASP A 540 -5.58 10.94 4.80
C ASP A 540 -5.88 9.44 4.55
N GLN A 541 -6.73 9.18 3.54
CA GLN A 541 -7.18 7.86 3.12
C GLN A 541 -6.52 7.35 1.81
N ASN A 542 -5.61 8.12 1.19
CA ASN A 542 -4.93 7.84 -0.10
C ASN A 542 -3.78 6.82 0.03
N GLY A 543 -4.06 5.64 0.58
CA GLY A 543 -3.11 4.50 0.55
C GLY A 543 -1.90 4.66 1.47
N TYR A 544 -1.83 5.77 2.23
CA TYR A 544 -0.77 6.09 3.18
C TYR A 544 -0.46 4.94 4.17
N ASN A 545 -1.45 4.12 4.51
CA ASN A 545 -1.32 3.00 5.44
C ASN A 545 -1.56 1.64 4.77
N ALA A 546 -1.23 1.51 3.48
CA ALA A 546 -1.35 0.27 2.70
C ALA A 546 -0.87 -0.96 3.52
N HIS A 547 0.32 -0.82 4.08
CA HIS A 547 1.01 -1.82 4.91
C HIS A 547 0.37 -2.13 6.28
N LEU A 548 -0.59 -1.34 6.74
CA LEU A 548 -1.32 -1.54 8.01
C LEU A 548 -2.79 -1.95 7.79
N GLY A 549 -3.20 -2.22 6.54
CA GLY A 549 -4.59 -2.52 6.20
C GLY A 549 -5.56 -1.33 6.33
N ARG A 550 -5.07 -0.08 6.39
CA ARG A 550 -5.90 1.12 6.56
C ARG A 550 -5.89 2.03 5.33
N GLY A 551 -6.89 2.90 5.24
CA GLY A 551 -7.12 3.76 4.07
C GLY A 551 -7.94 3.03 3.00
N LEU A 552 -8.39 3.81 2.02
CA LEU A 552 -9.41 3.39 1.07
C LEU A 552 -8.94 3.49 -0.40
N GLN A 553 -7.82 4.17 -0.68
CA GLN A 553 -7.00 3.85 -1.85
C GLN A 553 -6.14 2.63 -1.53
N ARG A 554 -6.30 1.54 -2.28
CA ARG A 554 -5.58 0.28 -2.06
C ARG A 554 -5.16 -0.32 -3.39
N PRO A 555 -4.21 -1.27 -3.42
CA PRO A 555 -4.03 -2.08 -4.62
C PRO A 555 -5.36 -2.75 -5.03
N LEU A 556 -5.53 -2.99 -6.33
CA LEU A 556 -6.75 -3.59 -6.91
C LEU A 556 -7.27 -4.82 -6.15
N TRP A 557 -6.36 -5.69 -5.68
CA TRP A 557 -6.72 -6.91 -4.98
C TRP A 557 -7.57 -6.70 -3.73
N ALA A 558 -7.44 -5.55 -3.06
CA ALA A 558 -8.23 -5.26 -1.87
C ALA A 558 -9.73 -5.16 -2.17
N PHE A 559 -10.10 -4.99 -3.44
CA PHE A 559 -11.47 -4.85 -3.92
C PHE A 559 -11.91 -6.02 -4.83
N HIS A 560 -11.12 -7.10 -4.96
CA HIS A 560 -11.54 -8.26 -5.75
C HIS A 560 -12.78 -8.94 -5.17
N TRP A 561 -13.03 -8.83 -3.86
CA TRP A 561 -14.32 -9.24 -3.27
C TRP A 561 -15.49 -8.55 -3.97
N ALA A 562 -15.33 -7.28 -4.40
CA ALA A 562 -16.36 -6.55 -5.10
C ALA A 562 -16.49 -6.99 -6.57
N ARG A 563 -15.36 -7.29 -7.23
CA ARG A 563 -15.31 -7.84 -8.60
C ARG A 563 -16.02 -9.19 -8.71
N ASP A 564 -15.80 -10.04 -7.71
CA ASP A 564 -16.20 -11.44 -7.71
C ASP A 564 -17.54 -11.69 -7.02
N HIS A 565 -18.14 -10.65 -6.44
CA HIS A 565 -19.41 -10.75 -5.73
C HIS A 565 -20.55 -11.19 -6.66
N GLN A 566 -21.49 -11.98 -6.15
CA GLN A 566 -22.64 -12.49 -6.91
C GLN A 566 -23.74 -11.45 -7.12
N ASP A 567 -23.84 -10.48 -6.22
CA ASP A 567 -24.75 -9.34 -6.34
C ASP A 567 -24.19 -8.23 -7.26
N GLU A 568 -24.98 -7.80 -8.25
CA GLU A 568 -24.59 -6.78 -9.22
C GLU A 568 -24.35 -5.39 -8.60
N ARG A 569 -24.97 -5.10 -7.45
CA ARG A 569 -24.78 -3.85 -6.71
C ARG A 569 -23.34 -3.69 -6.23
N ILE A 570 -22.72 -4.81 -5.87
CA ILE A 570 -21.34 -4.87 -5.40
C ILE A 570 -20.38 -4.87 -6.58
N ARG A 571 -20.68 -5.62 -7.65
CA ARG A 571 -19.88 -5.57 -8.89
C ARG A 571 -19.89 -4.18 -9.54
N TRP A 572 -20.95 -3.41 -9.34
CA TRP A 572 -21.03 -2.02 -9.78
C TRP A 572 -19.95 -1.14 -9.15
N LEU A 573 -19.70 -1.29 -7.84
CA LEU A 573 -18.60 -0.62 -7.15
C LEU A 573 -17.26 -0.93 -7.84
N TRP A 574 -16.96 -2.21 -8.06
CA TRP A 574 -15.75 -2.61 -8.77
C TRP A 574 -15.66 -1.97 -10.15
N LYS A 575 -16.74 -2.04 -10.95
CA LYS A 575 -16.76 -1.52 -12.31
C LYS A 575 -16.38 -0.04 -12.36
N GLN A 576 -16.97 0.79 -11.49
CA GLN A 576 -16.72 2.24 -11.49
C GLN A 576 -15.31 2.59 -11.00
N GLY A 577 -14.86 2.00 -9.89
CA GLY A 577 -13.48 2.26 -9.43
C GLY A 577 -12.41 1.71 -10.39
N LYS A 578 -12.70 0.62 -11.11
CA LYS A 578 -11.80 0.09 -12.15
C LYS A 578 -11.72 1.01 -13.37
N LEU A 579 -12.83 1.63 -13.77
CA LEU A 579 -12.82 2.63 -14.84
C LEU A 579 -11.97 3.85 -14.48
N ALA A 580 -11.99 4.31 -13.22
CA ALA A 580 -11.11 5.37 -12.74
C ALA A 580 -9.63 4.96 -12.81
N GLU A 581 -9.29 3.72 -12.41
CA GLU A 581 -7.92 3.20 -12.49
C GLU A 581 -7.40 3.06 -13.95
N GLU A 582 -8.29 2.79 -14.89
CA GLU A 582 -7.95 2.52 -16.30
C GLU A 582 -8.00 3.76 -17.21
N ASP A 583 -8.40 4.93 -16.71
CA ASP A 583 -8.63 6.11 -17.56
C ASP A 583 -7.37 6.60 -18.30
N GLY A 584 -6.18 6.36 -17.74
CA GLY A 584 -4.89 6.64 -18.36
C GLY A 584 -4.41 8.10 -18.37
N VAL A 585 -5.18 9.05 -17.84
CA VAL A 585 -4.84 10.48 -17.73
C VAL A 585 -3.81 10.73 -16.63
N VAL A 586 -3.93 10.05 -15.48
CA VAL A 586 -2.98 10.17 -14.36
C VAL A 586 -2.32 8.85 -14.00
N GLY A 587 -0.98 8.86 -13.88
CA GLY A 587 -0.22 7.63 -13.64
C GLY A 587 -0.30 7.09 -12.21
N PHE A 588 -0.67 7.92 -11.23
CA PHE A 588 -0.66 7.53 -9.81
C PHE A 588 -1.85 6.66 -9.38
N GLN A 589 -2.91 6.64 -10.19
CA GLN A 589 -4.07 5.76 -10.02
C GLN A 589 -3.77 4.33 -10.52
N LYS A 590 -2.84 4.16 -11.46
CA LYS A 590 -2.53 2.85 -12.05
C LYS A 590 -2.15 1.81 -10.99
N GLY A 591 -2.82 0.65 -11.05
CA GLY A 591 -2.63 -0.45 -10.12
C GLY A 591 -3.30 -0.26 -8.75
N LYS A 592 -4.05 0.83 -8.54
CA LYS A 592 -4.76 1.13 -7.31
C LYS A 592 -6.24 1.29 -7.58
N PHE A 593 -7.04 0.77 -6.67
CA PHE A 593 -8.47 1.04 -6.57
C PHE A 593 -8.67 2.13 -5.53
N ASP A 594 -9.26 3.25 -5.93
CA ASP A 594 -9.41 4.43 -5.10
C ASP A 594 -10.87 4.77 -4.82
N ILE A 595 -11.22 4.76 -3.53
CA ILE A 595 -12.50 5.24 -3.00
C ILE A 595 -12.27 6.10 -1.75
N SER A 596 -11.13 6.79 -1.71
CA SER A 596 -10.61 7.44 -0.51
C SER A 596 -11.59 8.44 0.13
N ASP A 597 -12.32 9.21 -0.67
CA ASP A 597 -13.29 10.21 -0.22
C ASP A 597 -14.49 9.62 0.50
N ALA A 598 -14.87 8.39 0.14
CA ALA A 598 -15.91 7.64 0.84
C ALA A 598 -15.55 7.42 2.33
N GLY A 599 -14.27 7.53 2.70
CA GLY A 599 -13.81 7.44 4.09
C GLY A 599 -14.37 8.55 4.98
N MET A 600 -14.70 9.71 4.42
CA MET A 600 -15.35 10.80 5.17
C MET A 600 -16.82 10.47 5.46
N VAL A 601 -17.51 9.83 4.53
CA VAL A 601 -18.87 9.31 4.72
C VAL A 601 -18.86 8.19 5.76
N LEU A 602 -17.91 7.26 5.68
CA LEU A 602 -17.75 6.20 6.69
C LEU A 602 -17.48 6.79 8.09
N TYR A 603 -16.62 7.81 8.19
CA TYR A 603 -16.40 8.54 9.44
C TYR A 603 -17.69 9.16 9.98
N TRP A 604 -18.51 9.76 9.11
CA TRP A 604 -19.79 10.33 9.49
C TRP A 604 -20.77 9.26 9.99
N ILE A 605 -20.95 8.16 9.25
CA ILE A 605 -21.81 7.02 9.60
C ILE A 605 -21.45 6.45 10.99
N THR A 606 -20.16 6.35 11.30
CA THR A 606 -19.68 5.61 12.49
C THR A 606 -19.63 6.42 13.78
N GLY A 607 -19.81 7.74 13.71
CA GLY A 607 -19.85 8.62 14.89
C GLY A 607 -18.97 9.86 14.78
N ALA A 608 -19.06 10.62 13.69
CA ALA A 608 -18.27 11.84 13.56
C ALA A 608 -18.47 12.80 14.76
N ASN A 609 -17.35 13.18 15.39
CA ASN A 609 -17.29 14.04 16.57
C ASN A 609 -18.13 13.57 17.78
N THR A 610 -18.46 12.28 17.88
CA THR A 610 -18.91 11.66 19.14
C THR A 610 -17.69 11.03 19.83
N ASP A 611 -17.49 11.31 21.12
CA ASP A 611 -16.28 11.02 21.92
C ASP A 611 -15.43 9.82 21.41
N ALA A 612 -14.39 10.15 20.62
CA ALA A 612 -13.39 9.25 20.03
C ALA A 612 -13.89 8.07 19.17
N SER A 613 -15.19 7.99 18.83
CA SER A 613 -15.80 6.73 18.34
C SER A 613 -15.97 6.60 16.82
N GLY A 614 -15.92 7.71 16.07
CA GLY A 614 -15.98 7.70 14.60
C GLY A 614 -14.71 7.13 13.96
N TYR A 615 -14.87 6.32 12.91
CA TYR A 615 -13.78 5.62 12.23
C TYR A 615 -12.97 6.58 11.37
N ARG A 616 -12.01 7.26 12.01
CA ARG A 616 -11.07 8.18 11.35
C ARG A 616 -10.06 7.50 10.41
N LYS A 617 -9.99 6.17 10.43
CA LYS A 617 -9.03 5.37 9.64
C LYS A 617 -9.77 4.14 9.07
N GLY A 618 -10.74 4.41 8.21
CA GLY A 618 -11.52 3.37 7.55
C GLY A 618 -10.66 2.36 6.80
N THR A 619 -11.21 1.17 6.62
CA THR A 619 -10.61 0.08 5.86
C THR A 619 -11.59 -0.41 4.80
N VAL A 620 -11.07 -1.10 3.78
CA VAL A 620 -11.92 -1.72 2.75
C VAL A 620 -12.84 -2.78 3.38
N HIS A 621 -12.41 -3.43 4.46
CA HIS A 621 -13.24 -4.35 5.22
C HIS A 621 -14.45 -3.65 5.84
N ASP A 622 -14.29 -2.44 6.40
CA ASP A 622 -15.42 -1.70 6.97
C ASP A 622 -16.48 -1.38 5.91
N VAL A 623 -16.05 -0.97 4.72
CA VAL A 623 -16.94 -0.73 3.58
C VAL A 623 -17.65 -2.03 3.19
N ARG A 624 -16.88 -3.11 2.96
CA ARG A 624 -17.41 -4.43 2.62
C ARG A 624 -18.45 -4.92 3.63
N ASP A 625 -18.15 -4.84 4.92
CA ASP A 625 -19.00 -5.30 6.02
C ASP A 625 -20.35 -4.58 6.03
N LEU A 626 -20.36 -3.25 5.82
CA LEU A 626 -21.60 -2.49 5.71
C LEU A 626 -22.45 -2.94 4.51
N LEU A 627 -21.81 -3.11 3.34
CA LEU A 627 -22.52 -3.46 2.13
C LEU A 627 -23.06 -4.90 2.18
N GLU A 628 -22.23 -5.89 2.51
CA GLU A 628 -22.64 -7.30 2.55
C GLU A 628 -23.71 -7.57 3.62
N ARG A 629 -23.68 -6.88 4.77
CA ARG A 629 -24.75 -6.99 5.79
C ARG A 629 -26.10 -6.47 5.32
N TYR A 630 -26.11 -5.43 4.49
CA TYR A 630 -27.36 -4.96 3.91
C TYR A 630 -27.97 -6.04 3.01
N LEU A 631 -27.17 -6.62 2.11
CA LEU A 631 -27.63 -7.67 1.21
C LEU A 631 -28.12 -8.91 1.96
N ALA A 632 -27.42 -9.29 3.03
CA ALA A 632 -27.81 -10.43 3.88
C ALA A 632 -29.11 -10.22 4.65
N ARG A 633 -29.60 -8.97 4.81
CA ARG A 633 -30.89 -8.65 5.46
C ARG A 633 -32.06 -8.59 4.48
N GLU A 634 -31.79 -8.47 3.19
CA GLU A 634 -32.83 -8.46 2.14
C GLU A 634 -33.17 -9.86 1.61
N GLN A 635 -32.27 -10.82 1.82
CA GLN A 635 -32.49 -12.26 1.57
C GLN A 635 -33.26 -12.88 2.74
#